data_AF-A0A9D2MBQ2-F1
#
_entry.id   AF-A0A9D2MBQ2-F1
#
_cell.length_a   1.000
_cell.length_b   1.000
_cell.length_c   1.000
_cell.angle_alpha   90.00
_cell.angle_beta   90.00
_cell.angle_gamma   90.00
#
_symmetry.space_group_name_H-M   'P 1'
#
loop_
_entity.id
_entity.type
_entity.pdbx_description
1 polymer ?
#
loop_
_entity_poly.entity_id
_entity_poly.type
_entity_poly.pdbx_seq_one_letter_code
_entity_poly.pdbx_strand_id
1 'polypeptide(L)'
;MPRTRPLTEAQRLAEQEKKCAQAFLAALGAYTYSHATTERVVAAAVGVDPATLTRWKKDPGKISMSKARRLARAIKMTPEQWLAFGGYKTG
;
A
#
# COMPACT_ATOMS: atom_id res chain seq x y z
N MET A 1 -20.52 -28.83 -0.21
CA MET A 1 -19.43 -27.90 0.14
C MET A 1 -18.81 -27.37 -1.14
N PRO A 2 -18.71 -26.04 -1.35
CA PRO A 2 -18.04 -25.52 -2.54
C PRO A 2 -16.57 -25.95 -2.48
N ARG A 3 -16.14 -26.72 -3.50
CA ARG A 3 -14.74 -27.10 -3.68
C ARG A 3 -13.96 -25.84 -4.03
N THR A 4 -13.43 -25.16 -3.03
CA THR A 4 -12.44 -24.09 -3.23
C THR A 4 -11.25 -24.70 -3.95
N ARG A 5 -11.10 -24.39 -5.25
CA ARG A 5 -9.88 -24.74 -5.97
C ARG A 5 -8.70 -24.11 -5.23
N PRO A 6 -7.63 -24.88 -4.92
CA PRO A 6 -6.43 -24.29 -4.36
C PRO A 6 -5.96 -23.18 -5.30
N LEU A 7 -5.66 -22.00 -4.74
CA LEU A 7 -5.13 -20.89 -5.52
C LEU A 7 -3.82 -21.32 -6.17
N THR A 8 -3.73 -21.09 -7.48
CA THR A 8 -2.47 -21.26 -8.22
C THR A 8 -1.40 -20.34 -7.63
N GLU A 9 -0.12 -20.65 -7.83
CA GLU A 9 0.98 -19.86 -7.28
C GLU A 9 0.92 -18.38 -7.69
N ALA A 10 0.54 -18.10 -8.93
CA ALA A 10 0.29 -16.74 -9.42
C ALA A 10 -0.85 -16.03 -8.68
N GLN A 11 -1.93 -16.74 -8.36
CA GLN A 11 -3.05 -16.17 -7.60
C GLN A 11 -2.69 -15.92 -6.14
N ARG A 12 -1.86 -16.78 -5.53
CA ARG A 12 -1.34 -16.57 -4.18
C ARG A 12 -0.44 -15.33 -4.10
N LEU A 13 0.43 -15.13 -5.09
CA LEU A 13 1.27 -13.93 -5.20
C LEU A 13 0.42 -12.66 -5.33
N ALA A 14 -0.55 -12.65 -6.25
CA ALA A 14 -1.43 -11.49 -6.44
C ALA A 14 -2.27 -11.17 -5.18
N GLU A 15 -2.75 -12.19 -4.46
CA GLU A 15 -3.48 -11.99 -3.21
C GLU A 15 -2.56 -11.45 -2.10
N GLN A 16 -1.31 -11.91 -2.05
CA GLN A 16 -0.32 -11.45 -1.09
C GLN A 16 0.11 -10.01 -1.37
N GLU A 17 0.33 -9.63 -2.62
CA GLU A 17 0.59 -8.24 -3.02
C GLU A 17 -0.57 -7.33 -2.63
N LYS A 18 -1.82 -7.78 -2.85
CA LYS A 18 -3.01 -7.04 -2.44
C LYS A 18 -3.08 -6.83 -0.93
N LYS A 19 -2.74 -7.86 -0.13
CA LYS A 19 -2.66 -7.77 1.34
C LYS A 19 -1.58 -6.79 1.80
N CYS A 20 -0.40 -6.85 1.20
CA CYS A 20 0.69 -5.91 1.48
C CYS A 20 0.29 -4.46 1.16
N ALA A 21 -0.32 -4.23 -0.01
CA ALA A 21 -0.82 -2.92 -0.40
C ALA A 21 -1.90 -2.40 0.56
N GLN A 22 -2.81 -3.26 1.02
CA GLN A 22 -3.84 -2.91 1.98
C GLN A 22 -3.25 -2.52 3.35
N ALA A 23 -2.30 -3.29 3.86
CA ALA A 23 -1.61 -2.99 5.11
C ALA A 23 -0.85 -1.64 5.03
N PHE A 24 -0.18 -1.39 3.91
CA PHE A 24 0.48 -0.12 3.64
C PHE A 24 -0.49 1.07 3.66
N LEU A 25 -1.66 0.94 3.02
CA LEU A 25 -2.66 2.02 2.98
C LEU A 25 -3.31 2.28 4.34
N ALA A 26 -3.46 1.25 5.18
CA ALA A 26 -3.89 1.40 6.56
C ALA A 26 -2.85 2.17 7.39
N ALA A 27 -1.56 1.84 7.23
CA ALA A 27 -0.46 2.56 7.89
C ALA A 27 -0.40 4.03 7.45
N LEU A 28 -0.62 4.30 6.16
CA LEU A 28 -0.72 5.66 5.63
C LEU A 28 -1.85 6.46 6.31
N GLY A 29 -3.01 5.82 6.50
CA GLY A 29 -4.14 6.42 7.22
C GLY A 29 -3.80 6.75 8.68
N ALA A 30 -3.15 5.80 9.39
CA ALA A 30 -2.70 6.01 10.76
C ALA A 30 -1.69 7.16 10.85
N TYR A 31 -0.74 7.23 9.91
CA TYR A 31 0.25 8.30 9.86
C TYR A 31 -0.39 9.68 9.69
N THR A 32 -1.33 9.82 8.73
CA THR A 32 -2.05 11.08 8.49
C THR A 32 -2.81 11.56 9.72
N TYR A 33 -3.39 10.62 10.48
CA TYR A 33 -4.07 10.92 11.72
C TYR A 33 -3.10 11.37 12.82
N SER A 34 -2.03 10.61 13.08
CA SER A 34 -1.05 10.92 14.13
C SER A 34 -0.27 12.22 13.90
N HIS A 35 -0.02 12.59 12.64
CA HIS A 35 0.76 13.78 12.29
C HIS A 35 -0.12 14.98 11.88
N ALA A 36 -1.44 14.92 12.11
CA ALA A 36 -2.41 15.93 11.71
C ALA A 36 -2.24 16.40 10.25
N THR A 37 -1.81 15.49 9.36
CA THR A 37 -1.50 15.78 7.97
C THR A 37 -2.64 15.30 7.09
N THR A 38 -3.02 16.10 6.10
CA THR A 38 -4.10 15.71 5.20
C THR A 38 -3.59 14.80 4.08
N GLU A 39 -4.47 13.94 3.55
CA GLU A 39 -4.17 13.14 2.37
C GLU A 39 -3.69 13.99 1.20
N ARG A 40 -4.16 15.24 1.10
CA ARG A 40 -3.75 16.21 0.08
C ARG A 40 -2.26 16.56 0.17
N VAL A 41 -1.73 16.70 1.38
CA VAL A 41 -0.30 16.96 1.61
C VAL A 41 0.54 15.73 1.25
N VAL A 42 0.09 14.54 1.64
CA VAL A 42 0.76 13.28 1.28
C VAL A 42 0.74 13.05 -0.24
N ALA A 43 -0.39 13.35 -0.89
CA ALA A 43 -0.54 13.27 -2.34
C ALA A 43 0.45 14.18 -3.06
N ALA A 44 0.54 15.44 -2.61
CA ALA A 44 1.47 16.43 -3.13
C ALA A 44 2.93 16.01 -2.95
N ALA A 45 3.30 15.47 -1.78
CA ALA A 45 4.67 15.01 -1.49
C ALA A 45 5.15 13.87 -2.42
N VAL A 46 4.21 13.13 -3.02
CA VAL A 46 4.50 12.01 -3.91
C VAL A 46 4.25 12.35 -5.38
N GLY A 47 3.68 13.53 -5.66
CA GLY A 47 3.34 13.98 -7.01
C GLY A 47 2.17 13.18 -7.60
N VAL A 48 1.20 12.80 -6.79
CA VAL A 48 -0.04 12.14 -7.24
C VAL A 48 -1.26 12.94 -6.83
N ASP A 49 -2.32 12.82 -7.62
CA ASP A 49 -3.60 13.44 -7.31
C ASP A 49 -4.25 12.78 -6.06
N PRO A 50 -4.88 13.53 -5.15
CA PRO A 50 -5.56 12.96 -3.98
C PRO A 50 -6.60 11.91 -4.33
N ALA A 51 -7.32 12.06 -5.45
CA ALA A 51 -8.28 11.05 -5.92
C ALA A 51 -7.58 9.73 -6.28
N THR A 52 -6.31 9.78 -6.72
CA THR A 52 -5.51 8.57 -6.96
C THR A 52 -5.23 7.82 -5.66
N LEU A 53 -4.95 8.55 -4.56
CA LEU A 53 -4.79 7.97 -3.22
C LEU A 53 -6.09 7.31 -2.74
N THR A 54 -7.23 7.98 -2.90
CA THR A 54 -8.54 7.39 -2.61
C THR A 54 -8.80 6.14 -3.45
N ARG A 55 -8.37 6.15 -4.72
CA ARG A 55 -8.52 5.01 -5.63
C ARG A 55 -7.67 3.81 -5.20
N TRP A 56 -6.46 4.04 -4.69
CA TRP A 56 -5.63 2.98 -4.11
C TRP A 56 -6.22 2.43 -2.82
N LYS A 57 -6.81 3.28 -1.96
CA LYS A 57 -7.54 2.82 -0.78
C LYS A 57 -8.70 1.88 -1.12
N LYS A 58 -9.43 2.17 -2.21
CA LYS A 58 -10.51 1.32 -2.72
C LYS A 58 -10.01 0.06 -3.43
N ASP A 59 -8.89 0.17 -4.12
CA ASP A 59 -8.29 -0.91 -4.89
C ASP A 59 -6.77 -0.96 -4.71
N PRO A 60 -6.29 -1.65 -3.65
CA PRO A 60 -4.88 -1.71 -3.29
C PRO A 60 -4.02 -2.32 -4.40
N GLY A 61 -4.58 -3.20 -5.24
CA GLY A 61 -3.85 -3.84 -6.34
C GLY A 61 -3.41 -2.86 -7.44
N LYS A 62 -3.91 -1.61 -7.43
CA LYS A 62 -3.51 -0.56 -8.39
C LYS A 62 -2.28 0.23 -7.96
N ILE A 63 -1.75 0.03 -6.75
CA ILE A 63 -0.52 0.69 -6.32
C ILE A 63 0.68 -0.11 -6.79
N SER A 64 1.47 0.46 -7.69
CA SER A 64 2.76 -0.11 -8.06
C SER A 64 3.76 0.04 -6.91
N MET A 65 4.67 -0.91 -6.75
CA MET A 65 5.69 -0.87 -5.68
C MET A 65 6.60 0.37 -5.70
N SER A 66 6.91 0.92 -6.88
CA SER A 66 7.68 2.16 -7.00
C SER A 66 6.96 3.35 -6.33
N LYS A 67 5.63 3.44 -6.50
CA LYS A 67 4.79 4.47 -5.87
C LYS A 67 4.63 4.23 -4.38
N ALA A 68 4.47 2.98 -3.95
CA ALA A 68 4.45 2.62 -2.53
C ALA A 68 5.76 3.01 -1.82
N ARG A 69 6.93 2.76 -2.43
CA ARG A 69 8.22 3.23 -1.89
C ARG A 69 8.32 4.74 -1.79
N ARG A 70 7.83 5.47 -2.80
CA ARG A 70 7.81 6.95 -2.76
C ARG A 70 6.92 7.47 -1.62
N LEU A 71 5.73 6.87 -1.43
CA LEU A 71 4.86 7.18 -0.30
C LEU A 71 5.52 6.87 1.05
N ALA A 72 6.16 5.71 1.17
CA ALA A 72 6.90 5.33 2.39
C ALA A 72 8.00 6.34 2.73
N ARG A 73 8.76 6.82 1.73
CA ARG A 73 9.74 7.90 1.93
C ARG A 73 9.09 9.22 2.33
N ALA A 74 7.97 9.60 1.70
CA ALA A 74 7.27 10.85 1.99
C ALA A 74 6.77 10.92 3.44
N ILE A 75 6.31 9.79 3.99
CA ILE A 75 5.87 9.70 5.39
C ILE A 75 7.00 9.35 6.37
N LYS A 76 8.26 9.35 5.91
CA LYS A 76 9.44 8.95 6.71
C LYS A 76 9.27 7.59 7.40
N MET A 77 8.63 6.64 6.72
CA MET A 77 8.41 5.29 7.23
C MET A 77 9.75 4.60 7.45
N THR A 78 9.93 3.94 8.58
CA THR A 78 11.19 3.23 8.85
C THR A 78 11.28 1.97 7.97
N PRO A 79 12.51 1.49 7.66
CA PRO A 79 12.70 0.24 6.95
C PRO A 79 12.03 -0.95 7.65
N GLU A 80 12.02 -0.97 8.99
CA GLU A 80 11.37 -2.00 9.80
C GLU A 80 9.85 -2.01 9.60
N GLN A 81 9.22 -0.83 9.60
CA GLN A 81 7.81 -0.69 9.28
C GLN A 81 7.55 -1.14 7.83
N TRP A 82 8.42 -0.78 6.90
CA TRP A 82 8.30 -1.19 5.49
C TRP A 82 8.41 -2.70 5.29
N LEU A 83 9.31 -3.35 6.02
CA LEU A 83 9.45 -4.80 6.05
C LEU A 83 8.24 -5.47 6.71
N ALA A 84 7.73 -4.93 7.83
CA ALA A 84 6.54 -5.47 8.49
C ALA A 84 5.31 -5.56 7.56
N PHE A 85 5.22 -4.67 6.56
CA PHE A 85 4.14 -4.67 5.58
C PHE A 85 4.43 -5.46 4.29
N GLY A 86 5.57 -6.16 4.22
CA GLY A 86 5.94 -6.98 3.07
C GLY A 86 6.51 -6.18 1.89
N GLY A 87 7.09 -5.01 2.15
CA GLY A 87 7.65 -4.12 1.13
C GLY A 87 8.86 -4.65 0.33
N TYR A 88 9.19 -5.94 0.46
CA TYR A 88 10.34 -6.61 -0.15
C TYR A 88 10.00 -7.68 -1.20
N LYS A 89 8.73 -8.13 -1.33
CA LYS A 89 8.35 -9.09 -2.38
C LYS A 89 7.72 -8.35 -3.56
N THR A 90 8.18 -8.37 -4.80
CA THR A 90 9.45 -8.77 -5.43
C THR A 90 9.53 -7.88 -6.67
N GLY A 91 10.68 -7.27 -6.94
CA GLY A 91 11.05 -6.91 -8.31
C GLY A 91 11.57 -8.15 -9.03
#